data_AF-A0A4S2PZ86-F1
#
_entry.id   AF-A0A4S2PZ86-F1
#
_cell.length_a   1.000
_cell.length_b   1.000
_cell.length_c   1.000
_cell.angle_alpha   90.00
_cell.angle_beta   90.00
_cell.angle_gamma   90.00
#
_symmetry.space_group_name_H-M   'P 1'
#
loop_
_entity.id
_entity.type
_entity.pdbx_description
1 polymer ?
#
loop_
_entity_poly.entity_id
_entity_poly.type
_entity_poly.pdbx_seq_one_letter_code
_entity_poly.pdbx_strand_id
1 'polypeptide(L)'
;MIEEDKLREAFSARLKSTISAFLKRENREVRGINTELAKVADVSPRAVNKWLNSEAMPSLSNMYSLSNFLGVTPEWLVFGVEVNNRQGSVSKSGYPLIDQTSTESAVNFSLISEL
;
A
#
# COMPACT_ATOMS: atom_id res chain seq x y z
N MET A 1 -11.60 15.47 17.42
CA MET A 1 -10.64 15.09 18.48
C MET A 1 -10.86 13.64 18.94
N ILE A 2 -12.05 13.26 19.44
CA ILE A 2 -12.32 11.87 19.93
C ILE A 2 -12.16 10.78 18.85
N GLU A 3 -12.61 11.04 17.61
CA GLU A 3 -12.57 10.03 16.54
C GLU A 3 -11.16 9.75 16.03
N GLU A 4 -10.26 10.73 16.09
CA GLU A 4 -8.87 10.56 15.66
C GLU A 4 -8.07 9.74 16.67
N ASP A 5 -8.31 9.94 17.97
CA ASP A 5 -7.67 9.16 19.01
C ASP A 5 -8.12 7.70 18.99
N LYS A 6 -9.42 7.44 18.77
CA LYS A 6 -9.93 6.08 18.54
C LYS A 6 -9.27 5.40 17.34
N LEU A 7 -9.07 6.14 16.25
CA LEU A 7 -8.42 5.61 15.05
C LEU A 7 -6.97 5.20 15.35
N ARG A 8 -6.24 6.03 16.10
CA ARG A 8 -4.84 5.80 16.50
C ARG A 8 -4.71 4.60 17.44
N GLU A 9 -5.66 4.46 18.36
CA GLU A 9 -5.74 3.32 19.27
C GLU A 9 -6.08 2.02 18.53
N ALA A 10 -7.06 2.05 17.63
CA ALA A 10 -7.39 0.90 16.81
C ALA A 10 -6.22 0.47 15.92
N PHE A 11 -5.51 1.44 15.33
CA PHE A 11 -4.30 1.19 14.54
C PHE A 11 -3.20 0.52 15.38
N SER A 12 -2.88 1.06 16.55
CA SER A 12 -1.80 0.52 17.38
C SER A 12 -2.10 -0.89 17.89
N ALA A 13 -3.37 -1.15 18.24
CA ALA A 13 -3.84 -2.47 18.64
C ALA A 13 -3.68 -3.51 17.51
N ARG A 14 -4.06 -3.13 16.28
CA ARG A 14 -3.89 -3.99 15.10
C ARG A 14 -2.42 -4.23 14.80
N LEU A 15 -1.60 -3.18 14.79
CA LEU A 15 -0.16 -3.29 14.57
C LEU A 15 0.48 -4.28 15.55
N LYS A 16 0.17 -4.20 16.85
CA LYS A 16 0.62 -5.16 17.86
C LYS A 16 0.17 -6.58 17.57
N SER A 17 -1.11 -6.74 17.22
CA SER A 17 -1.69 -8.04 16.87
C SER A 17 -0.96 -8.68 15.69
N THR A 18 -0.74 -7.92 14.61
CA THR A 18 -0.04 -8.40 13.42
C THR A 18 1.41 -8.75 13.70
N ILE A 19 2.10 -7.92 14.49
CA ILE A 19 3.47 -8.21 14.92
C ILE A 19 3.51 -9.53 15.70
N SER A 20 2.58 -9.73 16.62
CA SER A 20 2.51 -10.98 17.40
C SER A 20 2.23 -12.20 16.52
N ALA A 21 1.37 -12.07 15.51
CA ALA A 21 1.07 -13.13 14.55
C ALA A 21 2.27 -13.43 13.63
N PHE A 22 2.94 -12.38 13.16
CA PHE A 22 4.15 -12.45 12.34
C PHE A 22 5.28 -13.19 13.07
N LEU A 23 5.57 -12.81 14.32
CA LEU A 23 6.59 -13.44 15.14
C LEU A 23 6.28 -14.92 15.42
N LYS A 24 5.01 -15.25 15.68
CA LYS A 24 4.57 -16.64 15.84
C LYS A 24 4.78 -17.46 14.56
N ARG A 25 4.45 -16.90 13.39
CA ARG A 25 4.63 -17.55 12.08
C ARG A 25 6.09 -17.85 11.79
N GLU A 26 6.98 -16.96 12.21
CA GLU A 26 8.42 -17.08 11.94
C GLU A 26 9.21 -17.72 13.07
N ASN A 27 8.55 -18.14 14.15
CA ASN A 27 9.18 -18.69 15.35
C ASN A 27 10.28 -17.78 15.91
N ARG A 28 10.05 -16.46 15.91
CA ARG A 28 10.98 -15.43 16.38
C ARG A 28 10.56 -14.83 17.71
N GLU A 29 11.53 -14.36 18.48
CA GLU A 29 11.28 -13.68 19.75
C GLU A 29 10.84 -12.22 19.53
N VAL A 30 10.01 -11.69 20.44
CA VAL A 30 9.56 -10.28 20.44
C VAL A 30 10.73 -9.30 20.60
N ARG A 31 11.84 -9.74 21.19
CA ARG A 31 13.01 -8.88 21.44
C ARG A 31 13.68 -8.46 20.13
N GLY A 32 13.58 -7.17 19.81
CA GLY A 32 14.28 -6.55 18.66
C GLY A 32 13.39 -6.23 17.47
N ILE A 33 12.12 -6.65 17.47
CA ILE A 33 11.20 -6.37 16.36
C ILE A 33 11.03 -4.87 16.09
N ASN A 34 11.01 -4.04 17.15
CA ASN A 34 10.91 -2.58 17.00
C ASN A 34 12.10 -2.00 16.23
N THR A 35 13.29 -2.56 16.39
CA THR A 35 14.50 -2.13 15.68
C THR A 35 14.46 -2.60 14.22
N GLU A 36 13.91 -3.78 13.96
CA GLU A 36 13.73 -4.31 12.60
C GLU A 36 12.69 -3.48 11.82
N LEU A 37 11.53 -3.23 12.43
CA LEU A 37 10.50 -2.35 11.87
C LEU A 37 11.02 -0.92 11.63
N ALA A 38 11.87 -0.42 12.53
CA ALA A 38 12.50 0.88 12.37
C ALA A 38 13.42 0.92 11.14
N LYS A 39 14.19 -0.14 10.88
CA LYS A 39 15.03 -0.26 9.67
C LYS A 39 14.19 -0.36 8.40
N VAL A 40 13.11 -1.14 8.43
CA VAL A 40 12.20 -1.33 7.28
C VAL A 40 11.52 -0.02 6.89
N ALA A 41 11.08 0.76 7.87
CA ALA A 41 10.39 2.02 7.65
C ALA A 41 11.35 3.23 7.57
N ASP A 42 12.67 3.02 7.61
CA ASP A 42 13.71 4.07 7.64
C ASP A 42 13.44 5.17 8.69
N VAL A 43 13.07 4.74 9.90
CA VAL A 43 12.77 5.63 11.03
C VAL A 43 13.56 5.25 12.28
N SER A 44 13.54 6.14 13.28
CA SER A 44 14.05 5.80 14.61
C SER A 44 13.16 4.77 15.33
N PRO A 45 13.72 3.88 16.18
CA PRO A 45 12.94 2.98 17.02
C PRO A 45 11.96 3.70 17.96
N ARG A 46 12.24 4.97 18.31
CA ARG A 46 11.31 5.82 19.07
C ARG A 46 10.02 6.12 18.30
N ALA A 47 10.10 6.30 16.98
CA ALA A 47 8.91 6.51 16.16
C ALA A 47 8.01 5.27 16.17
N VAL A 48 8.60 4.07 16.06
CA VAL A 48 7.87 2.80 16.16
C VAL A 48 7.20 2.65 17.53
N ASN A 49 7.89 2.98 18.62
CA ASN A 49 7.28 2.98 19.95
C ASN A 49 6.08 3.93 20.03
N LYS A 50 6.18 5.13 19.44
CA LYS A 50 5.05 6.07 19.39
C LYS A 50 3.85 5.48 18.64
N TRP A 51 4.09 4.78 17.54
CA TRP A 51 3.02 4.11 16.79
C TRP A 51 2.35 3.00 17.62
N LEU A 52 3.14 2.22 18.35
CA LEU A 52 2.63 1.16 19.23
C LEU A 52 1.88 1.70 20.45
N ASN A 53 2.21 2.90 20.93
CA ASN A 53 1.55 3.54 22.07
C ASN A 53 0.36 4.41 21.69
N SER A 54 -0.06 4.42 20.41
CA SER A 54 -1.10 5.35 19.94
C SER A 54 -0.71 6.82 20.17
N GLU A 55 0.59 7.14 20.13
CA GLU A 55 1.15 8.49 20.29
C GLU A 55 1.44 9.18 18.95
N ALA A 56 1.53 8.44 17.85
CA ALA A 56 1.60 9.02 16.50
C ALA A 56 1.00 8.07 15.45
N MET A 57 0.57 8.62 14.31
CA MET A 57 0.35 7.85 13.09
C MET A 57 1.61 7.86 12.22
N PRO A 58 1.96 6.75 11.54
CA PRO A 58 2.98 6.76 10.51
C PRO A 58 2.54 7.56 9.28
N SER A 59 3.52 8.03 8.50
CA SER A 59 3.26 8.54 7.15
C SER A 59 2.78 7.42 6.23
N LEU A 60 2.14 7.78 5.11
CA LEU A 60 1.67 6.82 4.12
C LEU A 60 2.81 5.90 3.64
N SER A 61 3.99 6.45 3.35
CA SER A 61 5.16 5.67 2.93
C SER A 61 5.57 4.62 3.97
N ASN A 62 5.67 5.02 5.24
CA ASN A 62 6.09 4.13 6.31
C ASN A 62 5.05 3.04 6.56
N MET A 63 3.78 3.40 6.46
CA MET A 63 2.67 2.45 6.57
C MET A 63 2.73 1.39 5.47
N TYR A 64 3.00 1.77 4.22
CA TYR A 64 3.23 0.83 3.14
C TYR A 64 4.41 -0.11 3.44
N SER A 65 5.56 0.42 3.85
CA SER A 65 6.74 -0.39 4.20
C SER A 65 6.45 -1.38 5.32
N LEU A 66 5.77 -0.95 6.39
CA LEU A 66 5.36 -1.81 7.49
C LEU A 66 4.39 -2.90 7.03
N SER A 67 3.37 -2.52 6.26
CA SER A 67 2.34 -3.43 5.77
C SER A 67 2.93 -4.53 4.88
N ASN A 68 3.85 -4.15 3.98
CA ASN A 68 4.56 -5.06 3.10
C ASN A 68 5.44 -6.05 3.88
N PHE A 69 6.15 -5.56 4.91
CA PHE A 69 6.97 -6.41 5.76
C PHE A 69 6.15 -7.39 6.61
N LEU A 70 5.03 -6.92 7.18
CA LEU A 70 4.13 -7.74 7.99
C LEU A 70 3.27 -8.70 7.15
N GLY A 71 3.16 -8.46 5.83
CA GLY A 71 2.32 -9.22 4.91
C GLY A 71 0.83 -8.93 5.06
N VAL A 72 0.47 -7.68 5.41
CA VAL A 72 -0.92 -7.20 5.51
C VAL A 72 -1.11 -5.99 4.60
N THR A 73 -2.36 -5.59 4.36
CA THR A 73 -2.63 -4.37 3.59
C THR A 73 -2.62 -3.13 4.50
N PRO A 74 -2.22 -1.96 3.99
CA PRO A 74 -2.22 -0.72 4.77
C PRO A 74 -3.64 -0.31 5.20
N GLU A 75 -4.66 -0.59 4.38
CA GLU A 75 -6.06 -0.32 4.70
C GLU A 75 -6.54 -1.18 5.88
N TRP A 76 -6.08 -2.43 5.96
CA TRP A 76 -6.40 -3.32 7.07
C TRP A 76 -5.76 -2.79 8.37
N LEU A 77 -4.52 -2.27 8.31
CA LEU A 77 -3.86 -1.67 9.48
C LEU A 77 -4.65 -0.46 10.01
N VAL A 78 -5.15 0.42 9.14
CA VAL A 78 -5.83 1.66 9.53
C VAL A 78 -7.29 1.45 9.90
N PHE A 79 -8.04 0.71 9.07
CA PHE A 79 -9.49 0.61 9.21
C PHE A 79 -9.94 -0.75 9.74
N GLY A 80 -9.08 -1.78 9.70
CA GLY A 80 -9.44 -3.15 10.07
C GLY A 80 -10.42 -3.78 9.09
N VAL A 81 -10.57 -3.18 7.91
CA VAL A 81 -11.40 -3.70 6.83
C VAL A 81 -10.52 -4.66 6.05
N GLU A 82 -10.89 -5.93 6.06
CA GLU A 82 -10.36 -6.86 5.06
C GLU A 82 -10.83 -6.36 3.69
N VAL A 83 -9.88 -5.88 2.89
CA VAL A 83 -10.12 -5.78 1.45
C VAL A 83 -10.32 -7.22 0.97
N ASN A 84 -11.58 -7.64 0.91
CA ASN A 84 -11.97 -8.83 0.21
C ASN A 84 -11.46 -8.64 -1.20
N ASN A 85 -10.32 -9.22 -1.51
CA ASN A 85 -9.77 -9.29 -2.86
C ASN A 85 -10.61 -10.26 -3.69
N ARG A 86 -11.94 -10.11 -3.64
CA ARG A 86 -12.84 -10.43 -4.74
C ARG A 86 -12.61 -9.37 -5.81
N GLN A 87 -11.38 -9.27 -6.29
CA GLN A 87 -11.17 -8.94 -7.68
C GLN A 87 -11.83 -10.07 -8.44
N GLY A 88 -13.12 -9.87 -8.74
CA GLY A 88 -13.66 -10.38 -9.98
C GLY A 88 -12.61 -10.08 -11.03
N SER A 89 -12.23 -11.12 -11.75
CA SER A 89 -11.60 -11.02 -13.05
C SER A 89 -12.14 -9.76 -13.75
N VAL A 90 -11.35 -8.69 -13.76
CA VAL A 90 -11.53 -7.63 -14.76
C VAL A 90 -11.18 -8.34 -16.05
N SER A 91 -12.19 -9.01 -16.61
CA SER A 91 -12.18 -9.47 -17.97
C SER A 91 -11.75 -8.25 -18.76
N LYS A 92 -10.63 -8.34 -19.48
CA LYS A 92 -10.28 -7.39 -20.53
C LYS A 92 -11.46 -7.31 -21.49
N SER A 93 -12.40 -6.44 -21.20
CA SER A 93 -13.54 -6.13 -22.03
C SER A 93 -13.75 -4.64 -21.91
N GLY A 94 -13.30 -3.92 -22.93
CA GLY A 94 -13.92 -2.62 -23.24
C GLY A 94 -13.08 -1.36 -23.12
N TYR A 95 -11.74 -1.43 -23.04
CA TYR A 95 -10.92 -0.27 -23.41
C TYR A 95 -10.17 -0.62 -24.69
N PRO A 96 -10.43 0.04 -25.83
CA PRO A 96 -9.52 -0.07 -26.96
C PRO A 96 -8.17 0.47 -26.47
N LEU A 97 -7.18 -0.42 -26.37
CA LEU A 97 -5.78 0.00 -26.37
C LEU A 97 -5.62 0.80 -27.67
N ILE A 98 -5.37 2.09 -27.56
CA ILE A 98 -4.91 2.90 -28.69
C ILE A 98 -3.54 2.35 -29.09
N ASP A 99 -3.54 1.32 -29.92
CA ASP A 99 -2.31 0.82 -30.51
C ASP A 99 -1.81 1.86 -31.51
N GLN A 100 -0.63 2.42 -31.22
CA GLN A 100 -0.04 3.54 -31.97
C GLN A 100 0.65 3.08 -33.27
N THR A 101 0.20 2.00 -33.92
CA THR A 101 0.87 1.45 -35.11
C THR A 101 -0.07 1.22 -36.31
N SER A 102 -0.70 2.27 -36.83
CA SER A 102 -1.12 2.34 -38.25
C SER A 102 -1.66 3.73 -38.62
N THR A 103 -0.75 4.65 -38.93
CA THR A 103 -1.02 5.77 -39.85
C THR A 103 0.11 5.87 -40.88
N GLU A 104 0.49 4.73 -41.45
CA GLU A 104 1.24 4.69 -42.71
C GLU A 104 0.29 4.22 -43.83
N SER A 105 -0.46 5.16 -44.39
CA SER A 105 -0.85 5.11 -45.81
C SER A 105 -1.54 6.41 -46.25
N ALA A 106 -0.79 7.15 -47.07
CA ALA A 106 -1.28 7.98 -48.16
C ALA A 106 -2.20 9.18 -47.82
N VAL A 107 -1.62 10.24 -47.24
CA VAL A 107 -1.96 11.60 -47.71
C VAL A 107 -1.25 11.81 -49.05
N ASN A 108 -1.87 11.32 -50.13
CA ASN A 108 -1.42 11.58 -51.49
C ASN A 108 -1.91 12.97 -51.91
N PHE A 109 -1.24 14.02 -51.43
CA PHE A 109 -1.50 15.39 -51.84
C PHE A 109 -0.76 15.66 -53.16
N SER A 110 -1.25 15.06 -54.24
CA SER A 110 -0.81 15.37 -55.60
C SER A 110 -2.03 15.36 -56.53
N LEU A 111 -2.69 16.52 -56.63
CA LEU A 111 -3.50 16.97 -57.77
C LEU A 111 -4.14 18.33 -57.47
N ILE A 112 -3.32 19.39 -57.43
CA ILE A 112 -3.75 20.72 -57.89
C ILE A 112 -2.57 21.33 -58.66
N SER A 113 -2.43 20.90 -59.90
CA SER A 113 -1.89 21.70 -60.99
C SER A 113 -2.63 21.26 -62.25
N GLU A 114 -2.98 22.26 -63.06
CA GLU A 114 -3.80 22.20 -64.30
C GLU A 114 -5.29 22.45 -64.09
N LEU A 115 -5.64 23.73 -63.94
CA LEU A 115 -6.28 24.52 -65.01
C LEU A 115 -6.10 26.02 -64.77
#